data_AF-A0A423U9J3-F1
#
_entry.id   AF-A0A423U9J3-F1
#
_cell.length_a   1.000
_cell.length_b   1.000
_cell.length_c   1.000
_cell.angle_alpha   90.00
_cell.angle_beta   90.00
_cell.angle_gamma   90.00
#
_symmetry.space_group_name_H-M   'P 1'
#
loop_
_entity.id
_entity.type
_entity.pdbx_description
1 polymer ?
#
loop_
_entity_poly.entity_id
_entity_poly.type
_entity_poly.pdbx_seq_one_letter_code
_entity_poly.pdbx_strand_id
1 'polypeptide(L)'
;MVEKWSYEAQDITASVRDLPTVKTHIGRARAWLRLALMQKKLADYFRLLIERRDDLLTEFYEPGALMLADEAIVIMGLLVGLNVIDCNLCVKEEDLDSQMGVIDFSLYLRNAGGEASPDDSPEQTDMTTVLDQKNYIEELNRHLNATVTDLQAKMETLTTTNALMKEDLAIAKNSILHLQEDNDRLRKDKGLPTQQQQEQLDREAKKASRISVIGCEEEMQDLKQQLEEESAHRKQVERELELQIQMKAESEMAAKLLEKDIHEKQDTIISLRRQLDDIKVINLEMYKKLQRARRAVGLPLLFVHQCCVKKFFGMAQVENRSTPTIIDVVFSS
;
A
#
# COMPACT_ATOMS: atom_id res chain seq x y z
N MET A 1 -26.48 8.10 -5.94
CA MET A 1 -27.61 7.45 -5.21
C MET A 1 -27.81 8.02 -3.80
N VAL A 2 -26.80 7.99 -2.93
CA VAL A 2 -26.87 8.60 -1.57
C VAL A 2 -26.73 10.14 -1.62
N GLU A 3 -26.00 10.66 -2.61
CA GLU A 3 -25.76 12.10 -2.84
C GLU A 3 -27.03 12.94 -3.05
N LYS A 4 -28.19 12.32 -3.36
CA LYS A 4 -29.47 13.02 -3.53
C LYS A 4 -30.14 13.37 -2.20
N TRP A 5 -29.71 12.74 -1.10
CA TRP A 5 -30.42 12.74 0.18
C TRP A 5 -29.55 13.18 1.35
N SER A 6 -28.24 13.34 1.13
CA SER A 6 -27.33 13.96 2.09
C SER A 6 -26.34 14.87 1.36
N TYR A 7 -26.26 16.12 1.83
CA TYR A 7 -25.31 17.11 1.32
C TYR A 7 -23.85 16.66 1.54
N GLU A 8 -23.57 16.01 2.67
CA GLU A 8 -22.24 15.45 2.98
C GLU A 8 -21.87 14.33 2.00
N ALA A 9 -22.84 13.50 1.61
CA ALA A 9 -22.64 12.47 0.60
C ALA A 9 -22.38 13.07 -0.79
N GLN A 10 -22.91 14.26 -1.09
CA GLN A 10 -22.67 14.96 -2.35
C GLN A 10 -21.24 15.48 -2.44
N ASP A 11 -20.71 16.05 -1.34
CA ASP A 11 -19.34 16.58 -1.27
C ASP A 11 -18.28 15.49 -1.49
N ILE A 12 -18.43 14.33 -0.83
CA ILE A 12 -17.53 13.18 -1.07
C ILE A 12 -17.68 12.61 -2.49
N THR A 13 -18.90 12.60 -3.04
CA THR A 13 -19.14 12.06 -4.39
C THR A 13 -18.53 12.97 -5.46
N ALA A 14 -18.58 14.29 -5.26
CA ALA A 14 -17.88 15.25 -6.11
C ALA A 14 -16.36 15.07 -5.98
N SER A 15 -15.84 14.99 -4.75
CA SER A 15 -14.41 14.77 -4.48
C SER A 15 -13.86 13.51 -5.17
N VAL A 16 -14.61 12.40 -5.16
CA VAL A 16 -14.25 11.14 -5.85
C VAL A 16 -14.32 11.25 -7.36
N ARG A 17 -15.23 12.07 -7.90
CA ARG A 17 -15.38 12.27 -9.33
C ARG A 17 -14.23 13.10 -9.91
N ASP A 18 -13.74 14.05 -9.12
CA ASP A 18 -12.66 14.95 -9.49
C ASP A 18 -11.26 14.35 -9.27
N LEU A 19 -11.16 13.12 -8.77
CA LEU A 19 -9.90 12.39 -8.61
C LEU A 19 -9.38 11.88 -9.97
N PRO A 20 -8.27 12.45 -10.50
CA PRO A 20 -7.74 12.06 -11.82
C PRO A 20 -7.01 10.71 -11.80
N THR A 21 -6.67 10.21 -10.61
CA THR A 21 -5.94 8.96 -10.39
C THR A 21 -6.81 7.72 -10.57
N VAL A 22 -8.14 7.85 -10.46
CA VAL A 22 -9.08 6.71 -10.45
C VAL A 22 -9.96 6.70 -11.70
N LYS A 23 -9.78 5.68 -12.54
CA LYS A 23 -10.45 5.58 -13.85
C LYS A 23 -11.67 4.66 -13.81
N THR A 24 -11.70 3.66 -12.93
CA THR A 24 -12.78 2.66 -12.92
C THR A 24 -13.93 3.02 -11.98
N HIS A 25 -15.14 2.53 -12.27
CA HIS A 25 -16.30 2.69 -11.38
C HIS A 25 -16.10 1.99 -10.03
N ILE A 26 -15.40 0.84 -10.02
CA ILE A 26 -15.09 0.11 -8.79
C ILE A 26 -14.06 0.84 -7.94
N GLY A 27 -13.02 1.42 -8.55
CA GLY A 27 -12.04 2.26 -7.87
C GLY A 27 -12.68 3.49 -7.26
N ARG A 28 -13.64 4.10 -7.97
CA ARG A 28 -14.44 5.23 -7.45
C ARG A 28 -15.29 4.81 -6.26
N ALA A 29 -15.94 3.65 -6.30
CA ALA A 29 -16.69 3.12 -5.16
C ALA A 29 -15.79 2.89 -3.94
N ARG A 30 -14.57 2.36 -4.15
CA ARG A 30 -13.57 2.16 -3.09
C ARG A 30 -13.06 3.47 -2.51
N ALA A 31 -12.79 4.46 -3.34
CA ALA A 31 -12.41 5.80 -2.91
C ALA A 31 -13.52 6.44 -2.06
N TRP A 32 -14.76 6.33 -2.53
CA TRP A 32 -15.94 6.82 -1.83
C TRP A 32 -16.11 6.17 -0.46
N LEU A 33 -15.90 4.85 -0.36
CA LEU A 33 -16.00 4.12 0.89
C LEU A 33 -14.89 4.50 1.88
N ARG A 34 -13.65 4.71 1.41
CA ARG A 34 -12.54 5.24 2.23
C ARG A 34 -12.89 6.62 2.79
N LEU A 35 -13.39 7.54 1.96
CA LEU A 35 -13.76 8.88 2.41
C LEU A 35 -14.95 8.88 3.37
N ALA A 36 -15.95 8.03 3.13
CA ALA A 36 -17.10 7.86 4.03
C ALA A 36 -16.68 7.33 5.43
N LEU A 37 -15.67 6.45 5.47
CA LEU A 37 -15.07 5.97 6.73
C LEU A 37 -14.28 7.07 7.44
N MET A 38 -13.46 7.84 6.72
CA MET A 38 -12.72 8.98 7.29
C MET A 38 -13.67 10.04 7.87
N GLN A 39 -14.81 10.28 7.23
CA GLN A 39 -15.85 11.17 7.74
C GLN A 39 -16.68 10.59 8.88
N LYS A 40 -16.54 9.29 9.19
CA LYS A 40 -17.32 8.58 10.22
C LYS A 40 -18.83 8.62 9.96
N LYS A 41 -19.22 8.65 8.68
CA LYS A 41 -20.61 8.73 8.21
C LYS A 41 -21.05 7.50 7.40
N LEU A 42 -20.19 6.49 7.24
CA LEU A 42 -20.52 5.29 6.46
C LEU A 42 -21.81 4.62 6.95
N ALA A 43 -21.99 4.49 8.26
CA ALA A 43 -23.20 3.89 8.83
C ALA A 43 -24.47 4.71 8.53
N ASP A 44 -24.37 6.03 8.54
CA ASP A 44 -25.50 6.93 8.24
C ASP A 44 -25.89 6.87 6.76
N TYR A 45 -24.90 6.79 5.86
CA TYR A 45 -25.15 6.57 4.45
C TYR A 45 -25.77 5.21 4.15
N PHE A 46 -25.33 4.16 4.87
CA PHE A 46 -25.89 2.82 4.74
C PHE A 46 -27.32 2.73 5.28
N ARG A 47 -27.62 3.44 6.38
CA ARG A 47 -28.98 3.58 6.91
C ARG A 47 -29.93 4.19 5.88
N LEU A 48 -29.53 5.29 5.24
CA LEU A 48 -30.33 5.96 4.20
C LEU A 48 -30.65 5.04 3.01
N LEU A 49 -29.76 4.11 2.68
CA LEU A 49 -30.00 3.11 1.64
C LEU A 49 -31.03 2.07 2.10
N ILE A 50 -30.90 1.54 3.32
CA ILE A 50 -31.79 0.51 3.86
C ILE A 50 -33.20 1.04 4.11
N GLU A 51 -33.35 2.27 4.61
CA GLU A 51 -34.65 2.90 4.86
C GLU A 51 -35.51 3.02 3.59
N ARG A 52 -34.90 2.92 2.40
CA ARG A 52 -35.59 2.99 1.10
C ARG A 52 -35.36 1.72 0.27
N ARG A 53 -35.13 0.58 0.92
CA ARG A 53 -34.80 -0.68 0.24
C ARG A 53 -35.88 -1.15 -0.73
N ASP A 54 -37.15 -0.94 -0.41
CA ASP A 54 -38.27 -1.42 -1.21
C ASP A 54 -38.45 -0.61 -2.52
N ASP A 55 -38.08 0.67 -2.52
CA ASP A 55 -38.26 1.58 -3.67
C ASP A 55 -37.01 1.77 -4.53
N LEU A 56 -35.82 1.77 -3.92
CA LEU A 56 -34.55 2.12 -4.58
C LEU A 56 -33.65 0.92 -4.84
N LEU A 57 -33.52 0.00 -3.88
CA LEU A 57 -32.56 -1.12 -3.97
C LEU A 57 -33.09 -2.25 -4.86
N THR A 58 -34.40 -2.35 -5.05
CA THR A 58 -35.06 -3.35 -5.90
C THR A 58 -34.72 -3.23 -7.39
N GLU A 59 -34.26 -2.05 -7.86
CA GLU A 59 -33.76 -1.87 -9.24
C GLU A 59 -32.34 -2.43 -9.44
N PHE A 60 -31.56 -2.54 -8.36
CA PHE A 60 -30.14 -2.92 -8.41
C PHE A 60 -29.84 -4.30 -7.82
N TYR A 61 -30.78 -4.89 -7.07
CA TYR A 61 -30.59 -6.14 -6.34
C TYR A 61 -31.73 -7.13 -6.61
N GLU A 62 -31.36 -8.40 -6.83
CA GLU A 62 -32.30 -9.50 -7.01
C GLU A 62 -33.01 -9.89 -5.69
N PRO A 63 -34.21 -10.48 -5.74
CA PRO A 63 -34.89 -11.03 -4.58
C PRO A 63 -34.01 -12.08 -3.87
N GLY A 64 -33.77 -11.89 -2.57
CA GLY A 64 -32.85 -12.73 -1.78
C GLY A 64 -31.43 -12.17 -1.65
N ALA A 65 -31.13 -11.01 -2.26
CA ALA A 65 -29.88 -10.32 -2.01
C ALA A 65 -29.81 -9.77 -0.57
N LEU A 66 -28.60 -9.78 0.00
CA LEU A 66 -28.31 -9.33 1.36
C LEU A 66 -28.86 -7.92 1.66
N MET A 67 -28.79 -7.00 0.71
CA MET A 67 -29.23 -5.61 0.86
C MET A 67 -30.75 -5.45 1.01
N LEU A 68 -31.54 -6.43 0.55
CA LEU A 68 -33.01 -6.44 0.68
C LEU A 68 -33.48 -7.25 1.90
N ALA A 69 -32.59 -8.05 2.49
CA ALA A 69 -32.89 -8.90 3.63
C ALA A 69 -32.73 -8.13 4.96
N ASP A 70 -33.25 -8.68 6.05
CA ASP A 70 -33.19 -8.04 7.38
C ASP A 70 -31.78 -8.08 7.99
N GLU A 71 -30.91 -8.95 7.49
CA GLU A 71 -29.48 -9.01 7.81
C GLU A 71 -28.77 -7.69 7.47
N ALA A 72 -29.24 -6.92 6.48
CA ALA A 72 -28.69 -5.59 6.18
C ALA A 72 -28.79 -4.63 7.37
N ILE A 73 -29.85 -4.73 8.18
CA ILE A 73 -30.06 -3.91 9.38
C ILE A 73 -29.01 -4.25 10.44
N VAL A 74 -28.66 -5.53 10.58
CA VAL A 74 -27.60 -5.99 11.49
C VAL A 74 -26.24 -5.44 11.04
N ILE A 75 -25.94 -5.52 9.75
CA ILE A 75 -24.69 -4.96 9.18
C ILE A 75 -24.62 -3.45 9.43
N MET A 76 -25.72 -2.72 9.22
CA MET A 76 -25.80 -1.29 9.54
C MET A 76 -25.47 -1.02 11.02
N GLY A 77 -26.04 -1.81 11.94
CA GLY A 77 -25.75 -1.71 13.37
C GLY A 77 -24.27 -1.94 13.70
N LEU A 78 -23.62 -2.90 13.04
CA LEU A 78 -22.18 -3.15 13.19
C LEU A 78 -21.33 -2.00 12.64
N LEU A 79 -21.73 -1.40 11.52
CA LEU A 79 -21.03 -0.25 10.92
C LEU A 79 -21.01 0.97 11.86
N VAL A 80 -21.99 1.15 12.75
CA VAL A 80 -21.97 2.22 13.76
C VAL A 80 -20.76 2.10 14.68
N GLY A 81 -20.32 0.88 14.98
CA GLY A 81 -19.12 0.63 15.78
C GLY A 81 -17.83 1.16 15.14
N LEU A 82 -17.79 1.27 13.81
CA LEU A 82 -16.63 1.80 13.09
C LEU A 82 -16.45 3.32 13.28
N ASN A 83 -17.47 4.04 13.75
CA ASN A 83 -17.38 5.50 13.95
C ASN A 83 -16.37 5.90 15.03
N VAL A 84 -16.03 4.98 15.95
CA VAL A 84 -15.03 5.23 16.99
C VAL A 84 -13.60 5.19 16.43
N ILE A 85 -13.40 4.52 15.29
CA ILE A 85 -12.10 4.35 14.67
C ILE A 85 -11.71 5.64 13.94
N ASP A 86 -10.49 6.11 14.18
CA ASP A 86 -9.92 7.23 13.44
C ASP A 86 -9.11 6.70 12.25
N CYS A 87 -9.70 6.79 11.07
CA CYS A 87 -9.12 6.29 9.82
C CYS A 87 -8.44 7.46 9.09
N ASN A 88 -7.15 7.33 8.79
CA ASN A 88 -6.46 8.22 7.85
C ASN A 88 -6.06 7.42 6.60
N LEU A 89 -7.01 7.28 5.68
CA LEU A 89 -6.86 6.42 4.49
C LEU A 89 -6.43 7.28 3.30
N CYS A 90 -5.28 6.97 2.71
CA CYS A 90 -4.80 7.67 1.51
C CYS A 90 -5.68 7.32 0.30
N VAL A 91 -6.07 8.34 -0.48
CA VAL A 91 -6.89 8.17 -1.70
C VAL A 91 -6.16 8.66 -2.96
N LYS A 92 -5.12 9.49 -2.79
CA LYS A 92 -4.38 10.11 -3.91
C LYS A 92 -3.15 9.32 -4.37
N GLU A 93 -2.51 8.60 -3.46
CA GLU A 93 -1.23 7.93 -3.70
C GLU A 93 -1.36 6.42 -3.90
N GLU A 94 -2.57 5.87 -3.72
CA GLU A 94 -2.85 4.44 -3.79
C GLU A 94 -3.58 4.10 -5.09
N ASP A 95 -3.21 2.99 -5.75
CA ASP A 95 -3.94 2.48 -6.92
C ASP A 95 -5.24 1.81 -6.47
N LEU A 96 -6.36 2.50 -6.69
CA LEU A 96 -7.68 2.06 -6.28
C LEU A 96 -8.37 1.19 -7.34
N ASP A 97 -7.87 1.20 -8.57
CA ASP A 97 -8.43 0.47 -9.70
C ASP A 97 -8.00 -1.01 -9.67
N SER A 98 -6.78 -1.29 -9.20
CA SER A 98 -6.25 -2.66 -9.04
C SER A 98 -6.85 -3.42 -7.84
N GLN A 99 -6.73 -4.75 -7.84
CA GLN A 99 -7.25 -5.60 -6.76
C GLN A 99 -6.50 -5.31 -5.44
N MET A 100 -7.24 -5.15 -4.33
CA MET A 100 -6.62 -4.87 -3.02
C MET A 100 -5.74 -6.05 -2.59
N GLY A 101 -4.59 -5.74 -1.98
CA GLY A 101 -3.68 -6.75 -1.44
C GLY A 101 -4.36 -7.62 -0.38
N VAL A 102 -3.98 -8.90 -0.32
CA VAL A 102 -4.48 -9.83 0.70
C VAL A 102 -3.88 -9.44 2.04
N ILE A 103 -4.74 -9.15 3.03
CA ILE A 103 -4.32 -8.91 4.41
C ILE A 103 -4.17 -10.28 5.09
N ASP A 104 -2.94 -10.60 5.49
CA ASP A 104 -2.66 -11.83 6.23
C ASP A 104 -3.07 -11.68 7.70
N PHE A 105 -4.23 -12.23 8.05
CA PHE A 105 -4.71 -12.29 9.42
C PHE A 105 -4.12 -13.44 10.22
N SER A 106 -3.28 -14.31 9.66
CA SER A 106 -2.74 -15.51 10.34
C SER A 106 -1.98 -15.15 11.62
N LEU A 107 -1.33 -13.99 11.64
CA LEU A 107 -0.63 -13.48 12.83
C LEU A 107 -1.58 -13.07 13.97
N TYR A 108 -2.81 -12.67 13.65
CA TYR A 108 -3.82 -12.20 14.61
C TYR A 108 -4.86 -13.27 14.95
N LEU A 109 -5.08 -14.22 14.05
CA LEU A 109 -5.96 -15.38 14.23
C LEU A 109 -5.26 -16.53 14.97
N ARG A 110 -4.10 -16.29 15.60
CA ARG A 110 -3.44 -17.28 16.46
C ARG A 110 -4.30 -17.51 17.71
N ASN A 111 -5.24 -18.43 17.55
CA ASN A 111 -6.23 -18.96 18.47
C ASN A 111 -6.15 -18.42 19.91
N ALA A 112 -7.01 -17.45 20.24
CA ALA A 112 -7.33 -17.07 21.62
C ALA A 112 -8.29 -18.10 22.30
N GLY A 113 -8.24 -19.36 21.86
CA GLY A 113 -9.20 -20.42 22.24
C GLY A 113 -8.53 -21.74 22.57
N GLY A 114 -7.40 -21.72 23.27
CA GLY A 114 -6.74 -22.91 23.83
C GLY A 114 -7.42 -23.50 25.07
N GLU A 115 -8.75 -23.39 25.17
CA GLU A 115 -9.57 -24.06 26.18
C GLU A 115 -10.76 -24.73 25.46
N ALA A 116 -10.46 -25.77 24.66
CA ALA A 116 -11.47 -26.68 24.18
C ALA A 116 -11.63 -27.83 25.19
N SER A 117 -12.88 -28.06 25.58
CA SER A 117 -13.38 -29.16 26.40
C SER A 117 -12.85 -30.54 25.93
N PRO A 118 -12.74 -31.54 26.83
CA PRO A 118 -11.96 -32.75 26.57
C PRO A 118 -12.67 -33.85 25.75
N ASP A 119 -13.63 -33.55 24.87
CA ASP A 119 -14.49 -34.59 24.28
C ASP A 119 -14.66 -34.60 22.75
N ASP A 120 -13.96 -33.75 21.99
CA ASP A 120 -13.91 -33.88 20.53
C ASP A 120 -12.46 -34.04 20.06
N SER A 121 -12.17 -35.18 19.45
CA SER A 121 -10.86 -35.56 18.93
C SER A 121 -10.28 -34.48 17.99
N PRO A 122 -9.18 -33.78 18.39
CA PRO A 122 -8.68 -32.59 17.70
C PRO A 122 -7.92 -32.86 16.39
N GLU A 123 -7.75 -34.12 15.98
CA GLU A 123 -6.91 -34.47 14.81
C GLU A 123 -7.66 -34.38 13.46
N GLN A 124 -9.00 -34.50 13.45
CA GLN A 124 -9.77 -34.52 12.19
C GLN A 124 -10.08 -33.12 11.64
N THR A 125 -10.40 -32.16 12.50
CA THR A 125 -10.65 -30.76 12.12
C THR A 125 -9.37 -30.06 11.66
N ASP A 126 -8.24 -30.36 12.30
CA ASP A 126 -6.92 -29.82 11.91
C ASP A 126 -6.52 -30.33 10.51
N MET A 127 -6.71 -31.62 10.22
CA MET A 127 -6.41 -32.19 8.91
C MET A 127 -7.25 -31.58 7.77
N THR A 128 -8.54 -31.33 7.97
CA THR A 128 -9.38 -30.68 6.94
C THR A 128 -8.88 -29.28 6.61
N THR A 129 -8.52 -28.48 7.63
CA THR A 129 -8.02 -27.12 7.40
C THR A 129 -6.65 -27.09 6.71
N VAL A 130 -5.78 -28.04 7.04
CA VAL A 130 -4.48 -28.22 6.37
C VAL A 130 -4.66 -28.64 4.91
N LEU A 131 -5.65 -29.49 4.61
CA LEU A 131 -5.96 -29.90 3.25
C LEU A 131 -6.53 -28.74 2.42
N ASP A 132 -7.40 -27.90 2.98
CA ASP A 132 -7.93 -26.71 2.30
C ASP A 132 -6.83 -25.68 2.04
N GLN A 133 -5.94 -25.45 3.00
CA GLN A 133 -4.76 -24.59 2.81
C GLN A 133 -3.82 -25.15 1.74
N LYS A 134 -3.58 -26.46 1.75
CA LYS A 134 -2.78 -27.12 0.72
C LYS A 134 -3.40 -26.91 -0.67
N ASN A 135 -4.70 -27.12 -0.80
CA ASN A 135 -5.42 -26.99 -2.07
C ASN A 135 -5.37 -25.53 -2.59
N TYR A 136 -5.52 -24.55 -1.70
CA TYR A 136 -5.34 -23.13 -2.04
C TYR A 136 -3.93 -22.82 -2.56
N ILE A 137 -2.89 -23.32 -1.89
CA ILE A 137 -1.50 -23.13 -2.32
C ILE A 137 -1.22 -23.84 -3.65
N GLU A 138 -1.78 -25.03 -3.86
CA GLU A 138 -1.65 -25.78 -5.11
C GLU A 138 -2.30 -25.03 -6.30
N GLU A 139 -3.51 -24.49 -6.11
CA GLU A 139 -4.19 -23.71 -7.15
C GLU A 139 -3.46 -22.37 -7.42
N LEU A 140 -2.93 -21.72 -6.38
CA LEU A 140 -2.10 -20.53 -6.54
C LEU A 140 -0.82 -20.82 -7.33
N ASN A 141 -0.13 -21.92 -7.02
CA ASN A 141 1.04 -22.36 -7.77
C ASN A 141 0.69 -22.73 -9.20
N ARG A 142 -0.49 -23.32 -9.44
CA ARG A 142 -0.98 -23.62 -10.79
C ARG A 142 -1.20 -22.35 -11.60
N HIS A 143 -1.85 -21.34 -11.03
CA HIS A 143 -2.03 -20.03 -11.66
C HIS A 143 -0.71 -19.31 -11.91
N LEU A 144 0.21 -19.33 -10.95
CA LEU A 144 1.53 -18.72 -11.09
C LEU A 144 2.33 -19.40 -12.21
N ASN A 145 2.35 -20.73 -12.24
CA ASN A 145 2.99 -21.49 -13.32
C ASN A 145 2.38 -21.19 -14.68
N ALA A 146 1.04 -21.12 -14.79
CA ALA A 146 0.38 -20.74 -16.03
C ALA A 146 0.78 -19.32 -16.51
N THR A 147 0.91 -18.38 -15.58
CA THR A 147 1.35 -17.00 -15.88
C THR A 147 2.81 -16.96 -16.33
N VAL A 148 3.67 -17.74 -15.68
CA VAL A 148 5.08 -17.88 -16.07
C VAL A 148 5.20 -18.46 -17.47
N THR A 149 4.43 -19.51 -17.79
CA THR A 149 4.42 -20.12 -19.14
C THR A 149 3.91 -19.14 -20.21
N ASP A 150 2.85 -18.37 -19.93
CA ASP A 150 2.34 -17.36 -20.87
C ASP A 150 3.36 -16.23 -21.11
N LEU A 151 4.01 -15.76 -20.05
CA LEU A 151 5.08 -14.76 -20.17
C LEU A 151 6.30 -15.29 -20.92
N GLN A 152 6.69 -16.55 -20.69
CA GLN A 152 7.76 -17.21 -21.43
C GLN A 152 7.43 -17.31 -22.93
N ALA A 153 6.21 -17.72 -23.29
CA ALA A 153 5.78 -17.78 -24.69
C ALA A 153 5.79 -16.38 -25.36
N LYS A 154 5.34 -15.35 -24.64
CA LYS A 154 5.42 -13.95 -25.12
C LYS A 154 6.86 -13.48 -25.30
N MET A 155 7.75 -13.82 -24.36
CA MET A 155 9.18 -13.50 -24.46
C MET A 155 9.80 -14.17 -25.69
N GLU A 156 9.52 -15.45 -25.93
CA GLU A 156 10.02 -16.17 -27.11
C GLU A 156 9.50 -15.56 -28.41
N THR A 157 8.22 -15.18 -28.45
CA THR A 157 7.61 -14.51 -29.62
C THR A 157 8.25 -13.14 -29.89
N LEU A 158 8.48 -12.34 -28.84
CA LEU A 158 9.18 -11.06 -28.97
C LEU A 158 10.65 -11.23 -29.37
N THR A 159 11.31 -12.27 -28.87
CA THR A 159 12.72 -12.55 -29.19
C THR A 159 12.87 -12.97 -30.66
N THR A 160 11.99 -13.84 -31.14
CA THR A 160 11.98 -14.28 -32.54
C THR A 160 11.63 -13.14 -33.51
N THR A 161 10.62 -12.33 -33.20
CA THR A 161 10.29 -11.14 -34.01
C THR A 161 11.43 -10.12 -34.04
N ASN A 162 12.10 -9.87 -32.92
CA ASN A 162 13.26 -8.96 -32.87
C ASN A 162 14.44 -9.48 -33.71
N ALA A 163 14.67 -10.80 -33.73
CA ALA A 163 15.67 -11.42 -34.59
C ALA A 163 15.35 -11.23 -36.09
N LEU A 164 14.10 -11.48 -36.50
CA LEU A 164 13.65 -11.27 -37.88
C LEU A 164 13.77 -9.79 -38.30
N MET A 165 13.37 -8.85 -37.45
CA MET A 165 13.50 -7.42 -37.75
C MET A 165 14.96 -6.98 -37.93
N LYS A 166 15.90 -7.57 -37.18
CA LYS A 166 17.34 -7.30 -37.36
C LYS A 166 17.85 -7.83 -38.70
N GLU A 167 17.36 -8.99 -39.13
CA GLU A 167 17.68 -9.57 -40.42
C GLU A 167 17.12 -8.72 -41.57
N ASP A 168 15.84 -8.33 -41.50
CA ASP A 168 15.20 -7.43 -42.47
C ASP A 168 15.95 -6.10 -42.57
N LEU A 169 16.38 -5.53 -41.45
CA LEU A 169 17.18 -4.30 -41.42
C LEU A 169 18.55 -4.50 -42.08
N ALA A 170 19.18 -5.65 -41.92
CA ALA A 170 20.44 -5.98 -42.59
C ALA A 170 20.25 -6.15 -44.11
N ILE A 171 19.17 -6.81 -44.53
CA ILE A 171 18.80 -6.96 -45.95
C ILE A 171 18.56 -5.58 -46.58
N ALA A 172 17.75 -4.74 -45.94
CA ALA A 172 17.46 -3.39 -46.42
C ALA A 172 18.73 -2.53 -46.53
N LYS A 173 19.65 -2.62 -45.55
CA LYS A 173 20.97 -1.96 -45.61
C LYS A 173 21.79 -2.41 -46.81
N ASN A 174 21.86 -3.71 -47.08
CA ASN A 174 22.57 -4.24 -48.25
C ASN A 174 21.93 -3.79 -49.57
N SER A 175 20.60 -3.75 -49.64
CA SER A 175 19.89 -3.23 -50.81
C SER A 175 20.19 -1.75 -51.05
N ILE A 176 20.21 -0.93 -50.00
CA ILE A 176 20.59 0.49 -50.10
C ILE A 176 22.01 0.62 -50.63
N LEU A 177 22.95 -0.19 -50.11
CA LEU A 177 24.35 -0.15 -50.52
C LEU A 177 24.50 -0.53 -52.00
N HIS A 178 23.81 -1.56 -52.46
CA HIS A 178 23.80 -1.95 -53.87
C HIS A 178 23.19 -0.87 -54.77
N LEU A 179 22.07 -0.26 -54.34
CA LEU A 179 21.45 0.85 -55.06
C LEU A 179 22.35 2.10 -55.10
N GLN A 180 23.10 2.37 -54.04
CA GLN A 180 24.10 3.45 -54.00
C GLN A 180 25.22 3.18 -55.00
N GLU A 181 25.76 1.96 -55.05
CA GLU A 181 26.78 1.56 -56.03
C GLU A 181 26.29 1.67 -57.48
N ASP A 182 25.07 1.21 -57.76
CA ASP A 182 24.48 1.32 -59.11
C ASP A 182 24.23 2.78 -59.50
N ASN A 183 23.76 3.62 -58.57
CA ASN A 183 23.59 5.05 -58.79
C ASN A 183 24.94 5.74 -59.08
N ASP A 184 25.98 5.38 -58.35
CA ASP A 184 27.35 5.86 -58.57
C ASP A 184 27.92 5.42 -59.93
N ARG A 185 27.66 4.18 -60.34
CA ARG A 185 28.02 3.69 -61.68
C ARG A 185 27.31 4.48 -62.78
N LEU A 186 26.00 4.67 -62.65
CA LEU A 186 25.19 5.45 -63.60
C LEU A 186 25.61 6.93 -63.66
N ARG A 187 26.00 7.52 -62.52
CA ARG A 187 26.56 8.87 -62.46
C ARG A 187 27.87 8.94 -63.25
N LYS A 188 28.79 8.00 -63.05
CA LYS A 188 30.04 7.91 -63.81
C LYS A 188 29.81 7.77 -65.32
N ASP A 189 28.87 6.92 -65.73
CA ASP A 189 28.55 6.68 -67.14
C ASP A 189 27.95 7.93 -67.82
N LYS A 190 27.19 8.74 -67.06
CA LYS A 190 26.66 10.05 -67.51
C LYS A 190 27.66 11.20 -67.40
N GLY A 191 28.89 10.96 -66.94
CA GLY A 191 29.89 12.00 -66.70
C GLY A 191 29.57 12.95 -65.54
N LEU A 192 28.67 12.54 -64.64
CA LEU A 192 28.31 13.27 -63.42
C LEU A 192 29.23 12.84 -62.25
N PRO A 193 29.54 13.72 -61.29
CA PRO A 193 30.37 13.37 -60.14
C PRO A 193 29.75 12.22 -59.35
N THR A 194 30.58 11.26 -58.93
CA THR A 194 30.17 10.17 -58.03
C THR A 194 29.68 10.75 -56.69
N GLN A 195 28.81 10.10 -55.92
CA GLN A 195 28.26 10.67 -54.68
C GLN A 195 29.36 11.09 -53.69
N GLN A 196 30.45 10.32 -53.58
CA GLN A 196 31.66 10.71 -52.83
C GLN A 196 32.41 11.91 -53.43
N GLN A 197 32.51 11.99 -54.77
CA GLN A 197 33.11 13.15 -55.43
C GLN A 197 32.23 14.39 -55.29
N GLN A 198 30.90 14.23 -55.28
CA GLN A 198 29.96 15.32 -55.03
C GLN A 198 30.10 15.81 -53.60
N GLU A 199 30.17 14.92 -52.60
CA GLU A 199 30.42 15.30 -51.20
C GLU A 199 31.79 15.94 -50.99
N GLN A 200 32.80 15.52 -51.75
CA GLN A 200 34.17 16.05 -51.68
C GLN A 200 34.29 17.37 -52.42
N LEU A 201 33.63 17.53 -53.57
CA LEU A 201 33.44 18.80 -54.27
C LEU A 201 32.61 19.77 -53.44
N ASP A 202 31.59 19.30 -52.70
CA ASP A 202 30.79 20.11 -51.79
C ASP A 202 31.61 20.50 -50.55
N ARG A 203 32.49 19.63 -50.03
CA ARG A 203 33.46 19.97 -48.96
C ARG A 203 34.57 20.92 -49.41
N GLU A 204 35.06 20.78 -50.64
CA GLU A 204 36.09 21.65 -51.23
C GLU A 204 35.50 22.99 -51.66
N ALA A 205 34.27 23.02 -52.19
CA ALA A 205 33.48 24.22 -52.41
C ALA A 205 33.17 24.93 -51.09
N LYS A 206 32.83 24.19 -50.02
CA LYS A 206 32.68 24.75 -48.66
C LYS A 206 33.99 25.30 -48.07
N LYS A 207 35.17 24.83 -48.52
CA LYS A 207 36.48 25.41 -48.15
C LYS A 207 36.89 26.62 -48.99
N ALA A 208 36.57 26.64 -50.28
CA ALA A 208 36.84 27.77 -51.19
C ALA A 208 35.86 28.94 -51.00
N SER A 209 34.64 28.67 -50.50
CA SER A 209 33.59 29.66 -50.22
C SER A 209 33.75 30.39 -48.87
N ARG A 210 34.99 30.61 -48.39
CA ARG A 210 35.26 31.52 -47.26
C ARG A 210 35.31 33.00 -47.67
N ILE A 211 35.10 33.32 -48.95
CA ILE A 211 35.05 34.69 -49.50
C ILE A 211 33.65 35.02 -50.10
N SER A 212 32.64 34.17 -49.88
CA SER A 212 31.26 34.45 -50.33
C SER A 212 30.21 33.91 -49.34
N VAL A 213 30.07 34.66 -48.25
CA VAL A 213 28.85 35.04 -47.49
C VAL A 213 27.55 34.26 -47.78
N ILE A 214 26.98 33.71 -46.68
CA ILE A 214 25.56 33.42 -46.34
C ILE A 214 25.23 31.96 -45.95
N GLY A 215 25.80 30.91 -46.57
CA GLY A 215 25.36 29.52 -46.28
C GLY A 215 26.08 28.77 -45.14
N CYS A 216 27.30 29.16 -44.77
CA CYS A 216 28.11 28.46 -43.75
C CYS A 216 28.14 29.14 -42.37
N GLU A 217 27.55 30.34 -42.25
CA GLU A 217 27.39 30.99 -40.94
C GLU A 217 26.29 30.30 -40.14
N GLU A 218 25.18 29.90 -40.77
CA GLU A 218 24.09 29.18 -40.12
C GLU A 218 24.55 27.82 -39.57
N GLU A 219 25.19 26.96 -40.37
CA GLU A 219 25.68 25.65 -39.88
C GLU A 219 26.74 25.78 -38.76
N MET A 220 27.60 26.81 -38.81
CA MET A 220 28.61 27.07 -37.78
C MET A 220 28.02 27.70 -36.52
N GLN A 221 26.98 28.52 -36.67
CA GLN A 221 26.20 29.09 -35.59
C GLN A 221 25.35 28.01 -34.91
N ASP A 222 24.76 27.10 -35.67
CA ASP A 222 24.00 25.94 -35.17
C ASP A 222 24.90 24.99 -34.38
N LEU A 223 26.09 24.65 -34.90
CA LEU A 223 27.05 23.81 -34.16
C LEU A 223 27.54 24.48 -32.87
N LYS A 224 27.74 25.81 -32.90
CA LYS A 224 28.14 26.58 -31.72
C LYS A 224 27.00 26.65 -30.70
N GLN A 225 25.78 26.82 -31.16
CA GLN A 225 24.57 26.81 -30.34
C GLN A 225 24.34 25.44 -29.71
N GLN A 226 24.47 24.36 -30.48
CA GLN A 226 24.39 22.98 -29.96
C GLN A 226 25.47 22.71 -28.90
N LEU A 227 26.69 23.22 -29.09
CA LEU A 227 27.76 23.08 -28.09
C LEU A 227 27.47 23.88 -26.80
N GLU A 228 26.89 25.07 -26.92
CA GLU A 228 26.47 25.90 -25.78
C GLU A 228 25.29 25.26 -25.04
N GLU A 229 24.31 24.71 -25.77
CA GLU A 229 23.17 23.98 -25.24
C GLU A 229 23.60 22.70 -24.52
N GLU A 230 24.50 21.91 -25.12
CA GLU A 230 25.04 20.70 -24.49
C GLU A 230 25.86 21.06 -23.24
N SER A 231 26.69 22.10 -23.31
CA SER A 231 27.45 22.58 -22.14
C SER A 231 26.54 23.07 -21.01
N ALA A 232 25.44 23.75 -21.34
CA ALA A 232 24.45 24.19 -20.37
C ALA A 232 23.71 22.99 -19.76
N HIS A 233 23.34 22.02 -20.58
CA HIS A 233 22.69 20.79 -20.13
C HIS A 233 23.61 19.98 -19.21
N ARG A 234 24.89 19.83 -19.57
CA ARG A 234 25.89 19.15 -18.73
C ARG A 234 26.04 19.81 -17.36
N LYS A 235 26.12 21.15 -17.31
CA LYS A 235 26.16 21.90 -16.05
C LYS A 235 24.87 21.80 -15.23
N GLN A 236 23.73 21.63 -15.88
CA GLN A 236 22.47 21.40 -15.18
C GLN A 236 22.46 20.01 -14.53
N VAL A 237 22.87 18.98 -15.28
CA VAL A 237 22.98 17.61 -14.78
C VAL A 237 24.02 17.51 -13.66
N GLU A 238 25.17 18.17 -13.78
CA GLU A 238 26.19 18.24 -12.71
C GLU A 238 25.60 18.84 -11.42
N ARG A 239 24.83 19.94 -11.51
CA ARG A 239 24.15 20.55 -10.35
C ARG A 239 23.08 19.65 -9.74
N GLU A 240 22.29 18.97 -10.58
CA GLU A 240 21.25 18.06 -10.11
C GLU A 240 21.86 16.84 -9.42
N LEU A 241 22.99 16.33 -9.93
CA LEU A 241 23.77 15.26 -9.30
C LEU A 241 24.33 15.69 -7.94
N GLU A 242 24.89 16.89 -7.83
CA GLU A 242 25.38 17.44 -6.56
C GLU A 242 24.24 17.53 -5.51
N LEU A 243 23.07 18.02 -5.93
CA LEU A 243 21.89 18.09 -5.06
C LEU A 243 21.44 16.69 -4.62
N GLN A 244 21.44 15.72 -5.55
CA GLN A 244 21.06 14.34 -5.25
C GLN A 244 22.03 13.68 -4.27
N ILE A 245 23.34 13.95 -4.39
CA ILE A 245 24.35 13.50 -3.43
C ILE A 245 24.09 14.08 -2.04
N GLN A 246 23.77 15.38 -1.95
CA GLN A 246 23.45 16.03 -0.68
C GLN A 246 22.20 15.43 -0.04
N MET A 247 21.10 15.31 -0.78
CA MET A 247 19.86 14.69 -0.29
C MET A 247 20.07 13.24 0.16
N LYS A 248 20.91 12.49 -0.55
CA LYS A 248 21.28 11.13 -0.15
C LYS A 248 22.04 11.13 1.17
N ALA A 249 23.02 12.01 1.35
CA ALA A 249 23.77 12.12 2.60
C ALA A 249 22.87 12.51 3.79
N GLU A 250 21.93 13.45 3.58
CA GLU A 250 20.95 13.85 4.59
C GLU A 250 19.99 12.71 4.97
N SER A 251 19.50 11.95 3.98
CA SER A 251 18.62 10.80 4.25
C SER A 251 19.36 9.65 4.95
N GLU A 252 20.62 9.39 4.61
CA GLU A 252 21.47 8.42 5.33
C GLU A 252 21.71 8.85 6.79
N MET A 253 21.90 10.15 7.05
CA MET A 253 22.04 10.66 8.42
C MET A 253 20.74 10.50 9.21
N ALA A 254 19.59 10.81 8.61
CA ALA A 254 18.28 10.63 9.24
C ALA A 254 18.01 9.16 9.58
N ALA A 255 18.34 8.23 8.66
CA ALA A 255 18.21 6.80 8.89
C ALA A 255 19.04 6.33 10.09
N LYS A 256 20.30 6.76 10.21
CA LYS A 256 21.16 6.41 11.35
C LYS A 256 20.62 6.93 12.69
N LEU A 257 20.01 8.12 12.70
CA LEU A 257 19.39 8.67 13.91
C LEU A 257 18.16 7.86 14.32
N LEU A 258 17.34 7.44 13.37
CA LEU A 258 16.18 6.56 13.63
C LEU A 258 16.62 5.19 14.12
N GLU A 259 17.64 4.59 13.50
CA GLU A 259 18.22 3.33 13.99
C GLU A 259 18.68 3.47 15.44
N LYS A 260 19.37 4.56 15.80
CA LYS A 260 19.79 4.82 17.18
C LYS A 260 18.61 4.90 18.15
N ASP A 261 17.56 5.65 17.81
CA ASP A 261 16.34 5.79 18.63
C ASP A 261 15.65 4.44 18.82
N ILE A 262 15.61 3.59 17.79
CA ILE A 262 15.07 2.22 17.90
C ILE A 262 15.88 1.39 18.90
N HIS A 263 17.22 1.42 18.83
CA HIS A 263 18.07 0.68 19.78
C HIS A 263 17.88 1.18 21.23
N GLU A 264 17.82 2.50 21.45
CA GLU A 264 17.58 3.09 22.77
C GLU A 264 16.20 2.69 23.35
N LYS A 265 15.17 2.67 22.49
CA LYS A 265 13.82 2.19 22.87
C LYS A 265 13.82 0.69 23.16
N GLN A 266 14.54 -0.11 22.39
CA GLN A 266 14.68 -1.55 22.65
C GLN A 266 15.35 -1.82 24.00
N ASP A 267 16.43 -1.11 24.32
CA ASP A 267 17.10 -1.21 25.63
C ASP A 267 16.16 -0.84 26.79
N THR A 268 15.35 0.21 26.59
CA THR A 268 14.33 0.62 27.56
C THR A 268 13.29 -0.49 27.79
N ILE A 269 12.81 -1.13 26.71
CA ILE A 269 11.87 -2.26 26.79
C ILE A 269 12.50 -3.44 27.53
N ILE A 270 13.76 -3.77 27.26
CA ILE A 270 14.48 -4.85 27.94
C ILE A 270 14.58 -4.56 29.45
N SER A 271 14.92 -3.32 29.82
CA SER A 271 14.96 -2.87 31.22
C SER A 271 13.60 -3.02 31.92
N LEU A 272 12.52 -2.56 31.28
CA LEU A 272 11.16 -2.67 31.82
C LEU A 272 10.71 -4.12 31.98
N ARG A 273 11.03 -5.01 31.03
CA ARG A 273 10.73 -6.44 31.14
C ARG A 273 11.44 -7.07 32.34
N ARG A 274 12.71 -6.73 32.55
CA ARG A 274 13.47 -7.18 33.72
C ARG A 274 12.86 -6.70 35.02
N GLN A 275 12.48 -5.42 35.11
CA GLN A 275 11.79 -4.88 36.29
C GLN A 275 10.46 -5.61 36.56
N LEU A 276 9.70 -5.92 35.52
CA LEU A 276 8.44 -6.65 35.66
C LEU A 276 8.66 -8.08 36.19
N ASP A 277 9.72 -8.76 35.76
CA ASP A 277 10.09 -10.07 36.28
C ASP A 277 10.59 -9.99 37.74
N ASP A 278 11.36 -8.97 38.11
CA ASP A 278 11.74 -8.73 39.51
C ASP A 278 10.50 -8.51 40.40
N ILE A 279 9.52 -7.73 39.94
CA ILE A 279 8.24 -7.53 40.64
C ILE A 279 7.47 -8.85 40.80
N LYS A 280 7.43 -9.70 39.76
CA LYS A 280 6.79 -11.03 39.87
C LYS A 280 7.45 -11.88 40.94
N VAL A 281 8.78 -11.89 41.01
CA VAL A 281 9.53 -12.64 42.03
C VAL A 281 9.20 -12.12 43.42
N ILE A 282 9.21 -10.79 43.62
CA ILE A 282 8.84 -10.14 44.88
C ILE A 282 7.42 -10.52 45.28
N ASN A 283 6.46 -10.44 44.34
CA ASN A 283 5.07 -10.81 44.60
C ASN A 283 4.94 -12.27 45.03
N LEU A 284 5.60 -13.20 44.34
CA LEU A 284 5.61 -14.62 44.71
C LEU A 284 6.21 -14.85 46.09
N GLU A 285 7.31 -14.18 46.43
CA GLU A 285 7.93 -14.29 47.75
C GLU A 285 7.03 -13.71 48.85
N MET A 286 6.37 -12.58 48.59
CA MET A 286 5.40 -11.97 49.49
C MET A 286 4.21 -12.91 49.73
N TYR A 287 3.65 -13.51 48.68
CA TYR A 287 2.57 -14.50 48.81
C TYR A 287 3.01 -15.71 49.65
N LYS A 288 4.23 -16.23 49.44
CA LYS A 288 4.78 -17.32 50.25
C LYS A 288 4.94 -16.92 51.72
N LYS A 289 5.45 -15.73 52.02
CA LYS A 289 5.57 -15.20 53.39
C LYS A 289 4.20 -15.02 54.04
N LEU A 290 3.22 -14.49 53.32
CA LEU A 290 1.85 -14.32 53.79
C LEU A 290 1.18 -15.67 54.10
N GLN A 291 1.36 -16.68 53.24
CA GLN A 291 0.87 -18.04 53.50
C GLN A 291 1.52 -18.66 54.74
N ARG A 292 2.83 -18.46 54.96
CA ARG A 292 3.52 -18.94 56.18
C ARG A 292 2.99 -18.26 57.44
N ALA A 293 2.84 -16.93 57.41
CA ALA A 293 2.27 -16.18 58.52
C ALA A 293 0.83 -16.63 58.83
N ARG A 294 0.02 -16.88 57.80
CA ARG A 294 -1.33 -17.42 57.94
C ARG A 294 -1.36 -18.79 58.63
N ARG A 295 -0.46 -19.69 58.24
CA ARG A 295 -0.35 -21.02 58.85
C ARG A 295 0.13 -20.94 60.30
N ALA A 296 1.06 -20.04 60.61
CA ALA A 296 1.57 -19.84 61.96
C ALA A 296 0.52 -19.25 62.93
N VAL A 297 -0.39 -18.42 62.42
CA VAL A 297 -1.44 -17.76 63.21
C VAL A 297 -2.70 -18.63 63.37
N GLY A 298 -2.81 -19.74 62.63
CA GLY A 298 -3.88 -20.74 62.83
C GLY A 298 -5.31 -20.21 62.62
N LEU A 299 -5.49 -19.06 61.95
CA LEU A 299 -6.82 -18.48 61.73
C LEU A 299 -7.46 -19.02 60.43
N PRO A 300 -8.70 -19.55 60.49
CA PRO A 300 -9.43 -20.04 59.32
C PRO A 300 -9.73 -18.92 58.32
N LEU A 301 -9.86 -19.31 57.04
CA LEU A 301 -9.91 -18.44 55.85
C LEU A 301 -10.83 -17.20 55.98
N LEU A 302 -11.91 -17.34 56.75
CA LEU A 302 -12.97 -16.38 56.96
C LEU A 302 -12.50 -15.08 57.63
N PHE A 303 -11.59 -15.14 58.61
CA PHE A 303 -11.23 -13.93 59.38
C PHE A 303 -10.28 -12.99 58.63
N VAL A 304 -9.39 -13.53 57.79
CA VAL A 304 -8.42 -12.72 57.03
C VAL A 304 -9.09 -12.04 55.84
N HIS A 305 -10.03 -12.72 55.16
CA HIS A 305 -10.80 -12.10 54.09
C HIS A 305 -11.69 -10.97 54.64
N GLN A 306 -12.29 -11.17 55.82
CA GLN A 306 -13.15 -10.16 56.44
C GLN A 306 -12.38 -8.96 57.00
N CYS A 307 -11.16 -9.16 57.53
CA CYS A 307 -10.28 -8.06 57.93
C CYS A 307 -9.68 -7.30 56.74
N CYS A 308 -9.22 -7.98 55.68
CA CYS A 308 -8.70 -7.31 54.49
C CYS A 308 -9.78 -6.55 53.72
N VAL A 309 -10.97 -7.12 53.53
CA VAL A 309 -12.10 -6.43 52.89
C VAL A 309 -12.55 -5.23 53.74
N LYS A 310 -12.64 -5.35 55.08
CA LYS A 310 -12.94 -4.19 55.94
C LYS A 310 -11.87 -3.09 55.90
N LYS A 311 -10.59 -3.46 55.76
CA LYS A 311 -9.50 -2.47 55.70
C LYS A 311 -9.41 -1.78 54.33
N PHE A 312 -9.71 -2.52 53.25
CA PHE A 312 -9.74 -1.97 51.89
C PHE A 312 -10.99 -1.09 51.66
N PHE A 313 -12.17 -1.52 52.12
CA PHE A 313 -13.37 -0.67 52.11
C PHE A 313 -13.29 0.50 53.11
N GLY A 314 -12.63 0.31 54.26
CA GLY A 314 -12.40 1.36 55.25
C GLY A 314 -11.44 2.46 54.77
N MET A 315 -10.46 2.12 53.92
CA MET A 315 -9.60 3.12 53.27
C MET A 315 -10.31 3.80 52.09
N ALA A 316 -11.09 3.06 51.29
CA ALA A 316 -11.89 3.65 50.20
C ALA A 316 -13.00 4.61 50.71
N GLN A 317 -13.54 4.41 51.91
CA GLN A 317 -14.51 5.33 52.52
C GLN A 317 -13.91 6.64 53.04
N VAL A 318 -12.59 6.70 53.27
CA VAL A 318 -11.94 7.95 53.72
C VAL A 318 -11.63 8.86 52.53
N GLU A 319 -11.49 8.30 51.32
CA GLU A 319 -11.05 9.05 50.13
C GLU A 319 -12.20 9.58 49.26
N ASN A 320 -13.46 9.16 49.50
CA ASN A 320 -14.60 9.54 48.66
C ASN A 320 -15.64 10.45 49.34
N ARG A 321 -15.19 11.37 50.21
CA ARG A 321 -16.03 12.47 50.75
C ARG A 321 -16.21 13.66 49.79
N SER A 322 -15.91 13.48 48.51
CA SER A 322 -16.02 14.55 47.52
C SER A 322 -16.38 13.99 46.16
N THR A 323 -17.66 13.66 45.95
CA THR A 323 -18.52 14.01 44.79
C THR A 323 -19.68 13.02 44.60
N PRO A 324 -20.90 13.46 44.23
CA PRO A 324 -22.09 12.60 44.17
C PRO A 324 -22.46 12.19 42.73
N THR A 325 -22.81 10.93 42.50
CA THR A 325 -23.64 10.49 41.37
C THR A 325 -24.27 9.14 41.71
N ILE A 326 -25.56 9.10 42.04
CA ILE A 326 -26.66 8.60 41.17
C ILE A 326 -26.31 7.26 40.54
N ILE A 327 -26.70 6.16 41.20
CA ILE A 327 -27.28 4.92 40.68
C ILE A 327 -27.47 4.03 41.92
N ASP A 328 -28.66 4.09 42.52
CA ASP A 328 -29.15 3.12 43.52
C ASP A 328 -30.67 3.15 43.48
N VAL A 329 -31.24 2.70 42.36
CA VAL A 329 -32.68 2.39 42.24
C VAL A 329 -32.84 1.10 41.44
N VAL A 330 -32.25 0.00 41.89
CA VAL A 330 -32.73 -1.35 41.57
C VAL A 330 -32.23 -2.28 42.67
N PHE A 331 -32.94 -2.36 43.80
CA PHE A 331 -33.03 -3.54 44.67
C PHE A 331 -33.86 -3.15 45.91
N SER A 332 -35.15 -2.98 45.70
CA SER A 332 -36.17 -3.06 46.76
C SER A 332 -37.51 -3.38 46.13
N SER A 333 -37.77 -4.67 45.98
CA SER A 333 -39.06 -5.34 46.19
C SER A 333 -38.81 -6.84 46.25
#